data_AF-A0A7S2DRE9-F1
#
_entry.id   AF-A0A7S2DRE9-F1
#
_cell.length_a   1.000
_cell.length_b   1.000
_cell.length_c   1.000
_cell.angle_alpha   90.00
_cell.angle_beta   90.00
_cell.angle_gamma   90.00
#
_symmetry.space_group_name_H-M   'P 1'
#
loop_
_entity.id
_entity.type
_entity.pdbx_description
1 polymer ?
#
loop_
_entity_poly.entity_id
_entity_poly.type
_entity_poly.pdbx_seq_one_letter_code
_entity_poly.pdbx_strand_id
1 'polypeptide(L)'
;RSAGVMEDQLPTNCYDLLDVLLHLDQEECRLQAVRKEEADRLAAEAAAKAAAAAAARELEVVLRAIVHPCAVGTTATIVNLTGHRAAELNGQRGVVGSTDSQVGRCLITLPSDVQIKVRLANL
;
A
#
# COMPACT_ATOMS: atom_id res chain seq x y z
N ARG A 1 -51.64 -47.60 54.32
CA ARG A 1 -51.56 -46.12 54.34
C ARG A 1 -50.49 -45.81 55.38
N SER A 2 -49.27 -45.44 55.00
CA SER A 2 -48.97 -44.14 54.41
C SER A 2 -47.77 -44.21 53.45
N ALA A 3 -47.93 -43.60 52.27
CA ALA A 3 -46.85 -43.34 51.34
C ALA A 3 -46.06 -42.14 51.87
N GLY A 4 -44.77 -42.34 52.17
CA GLY A 4 -43.83 -41.26 52.41
C GLY A 4 -43.44 -40.65 51.07
N VAL A 5 -43.88 -39.41 50.85
CA VAL A 5 -43.57 -38.59 49.69
C VAL A 5 -42.22 -37.91 49.93
N MET A 6 -41.36 -38.00 48.89
CA MET A 6 -40.29 -37.09 48.48
C MET A 6 -39.31 -36.57 49.54
N GLU A 7 -38.02 -36.79 49.29
CA GLU A 7 -37.13 -35.67 49.03
C GLU A 7 -35.95 -36.18 48.18
N ASP A 8 -35.98 -35.78 46.92
CA ASP A 8 -34.95 -35.97 45.91
C ASP A 8 -33.71 -35.19 46.35
N GLN A 9 -32.79 -35.85 47.08
CA GLN A 9 -31.48 -35.28 47.37
C GLN A 9 -30.65 -35.34 46.08
N LEU A 10 -30.81 -34.33 45.22
CA LEU A 10 -29.82 -34.05 44.19
C LEU A 10 -28.47 -33.80 44.88
N PRO A 11 -27.38 -34.43 44.43
CA PRO A 11 -26.07 -34.28 45.05
C PRO A 11 -25.61 -32.82 44.91
N THR A 12 -25.23 -32.24 46.04
CA THR A 12 -24.78 -30.84 46.23
C THR A 12 -23.63 -30.42 45.29
N ASN A 13 -22.98 -31.38 44.62
CA ASN A 13 -21.89 -31.19 43.67
C ASN A 13 -22.35 -30.70 42.27
N CYS A 14 -23.63 -30.85 41.93
CA CYS A 14 -24.13 -30.48 40.59
C CYS A 14 -24.29 -28.96 40.40
N TYR A 15 -24.58 -28.21 41.48
CA TYR A 15 -24.70 -26.74 41.43
C TYR A 15 -23.32 -26.07 41.38
N ASP A 16 -22.35 -26.58 42.14
CA ASP A 16 -20.96 -26.08 42.12
C ASP A 16 -20.30 -26.28 40.73
N LEU A 17 -20.56 -27.41 40.07
CA LEU A 17 -20.07 -27.65 38.70
C LEU A 17 -20.74 -26.74 37.67
N LEU A 18 -22.03 -26.42 37.83
CA LEU A 18 -22.73 -25.49 36.94
C LEU A 18 -22.19 -24.06 37.06
N ASP A 19 -21.92 -23.60 38.28
CA ASP A 19 -21.35 -22.27 38.53
C ASP A 19 -19.92 -22.15 37.97
N VAL A 20 -19.11 -23.21 38.08
CA VAL A 20 -17.78 -23.26 37.46
C VAL A 20 -17.87 -23.20 35.93
N LEU A 21 -18.81 -23.93 35.32
CA LEU A 21 -19.01 -23.91 33.86
C LEU A 21 -19.46 -22.54 33.36
N LEU A 22 -20.42 -21.91 34.04
CA LEU A 22 -20.88 -20.55 33.72
C LEU A 22 -19.76 -19.52 33.87
N HIS A 23 -18.91 -19.67 34.87
CA HIS A 23 -17.76 -18.80 35.07
C HIS A 23 -16.74 -18.94 33.93
N LEU A 24 -16.46 -20.18 33.48
CA LEU A 24 -15.58 -20.45 32.34
C LEU A 24 -16.13 -19.88 31.03
N ASP A 25 -17.44 -20.02 30.77
CA ASP A 25 -18.09 -19.42 29.60
C ASP A 25 -18.01 -17.89 29.64
N GLN A 26 -18.15 -17.29 30.81
CA GLN A 26 -18.04 -15.84 31.00
C GLN A 26 -16.61 -15.34 30.76
N GLU A 27 -15.60 -16.08 31.22
CA GLU A 27 -14.19 -15.76 31.00
C GLU A 27 -13.78 -15.97 29.53
N GLU A 28 -14.26 -17.02 28.86
CA GLU A 28 -14.08 -17.22 27.42
C GLU A 28 -14.69 -16.06 26.61
N CYS A 29 -15.88 -15.59 26.98
CA CYS A 29 -16.53 -14.45 26.34
C CYS A 29 -15.72 -13.15 26.52
N ARG A 30 -15.10 -12.95 27.70
CA ARG A 30 -14.19 -11.83 27.96
C ARG A 30 -12.92 -11.92 27.12
N LEU A 31 -12.31 -13.11 27.04
CA LEU A 31 -11.12 -13.34 26.23
C LEU A 31 -11.39 -13.12 24.74
N GLN A 32 -12.56 -13.54 24.24
CA GLN A 32 -12.98 -13.27 22.87
C GLN A 32 -13.16 -11.78 22.60
N ALA A 33 -13.72 -11.02 23.56
CA ALA A 33 -13.87 -9.57 23.44
C ALA A 33 -12.50 -8.86 23.36
N VAL A 34 -11.55 -9.25 24.21
CA VAL A 34 -10.18 -8.69 24.19
C VAL A 34 -9.47 -9.03 22.88
N ARG A 35 -9.53 -10.29 22.42
CA ARG A 35 -8.93 -10.70 21.14
C ARG A 35 -9.53 -9.95 19.96
N LYS A 36 -10.84 -9.68 19.98
CA LYS A 36 -11.51 -8.90 18.95
C LYS A 36 -11.03 -7.44 18.95
N GLU A 37 -10.93 -6.83 20.13
CA GLU A 37 -10.41 -5.46 20.25
C GLU A 37 -8.95 -5.36 19.79
N GLU A 38 -8.11 -6.32 20.14
CA GLU A 38 -6.72 -6.39 19.65
C GLU A 38 -6.66 -6.60 18.13
N ALA A 39 -7.51 -7.48 17.58
CA ALA A 39 -7.60 -7.70 16.14
C ALA A 39 -8.05 -6.43 15.40
N ASP A 40 -9.01 -5.69 15.95
CA ASP A 40 -9.48 -4.41 15.40
C ASP A 40 -8.37 -3.34 15.47
N ARG A 41 -7.58 -3.30 16.55
CA ARG A 41 -6.41 -2.41 16.65
C ARG A 41 -5.31 -2.78 15.65
N LEU A 42 -4.98 -4.07 15.51
CA LEU A 42 -4.00 -4.54 14.53
C LEU A 42 -4.47 -4.27 13.10
N ALA A 43 -5.77 -4.43 12.82
CA ALA A 43 -6.36 -4.08 11.52
C ALA A 43 -6.29 -2.58 11.24
N ALA A 44 -6.54 -1.73 12.25
CA ALA A 44 -6.40 -0.28 12.12
C ALA A 44 -4.95 0.16 11.89
N GLU A 45 -3.99 -0.44 12.61
CA GLU A 45 -2.56 -0.19 12.42
C GLU A 45 -2.09 -0.66 11.03
N ALA A 46 -2.55 -1.84 10.58
CA ALA A 46 -2.25 -2.34 9.24
C ALA A 46 -2.83 -1.43 8.15
N ALA A 47 -4.06 -0.93 8.33
CA ALA A 47 -4.68 0.01 7.42
C ALA A 47 -3.91 1.35 7.37
N ALA A 48 -3.48 1.87 8.51
CA ALA A 48 -2.65 3.08 8.59
C ALA A 48 -1.30 2.87 7.88
N LYS A 49 -0.65 1.73 8.09
CA LYS A 49 0.62 1.37 7.45
C LYS A 49 0.46 1.17 5.94
N ALA A 50 -0.66 0.60 5.49
CA ALA A 50 -0.98 0.46 4.06
C ALA A 50 -1.21 1.82 3.40
N ALA A 51 -1.93 2.74 4.08
CA ALA A 51 -2.11 4.11 3.60
C ALA A 51 -0.77 4.87 3.52
N ALA A 52 0.11 4.72 4.50
CA ALA A 52 1.45 5.29 4.48
C ALA A 52 2.31 4.73 3.33
N ALA A 53 2.22 3.43 3.06
CA ALA A 53 2.93 2.79 1.94
C ALA A 53 2.40 3.28 0.57
N ALA A 54 1.09 3.53 0.45
CA ALA A 54 0.51 4.10 -0.77
C ALA A 54 1.00 5.55 -0.99
N ALA A 55 1.02 6.38 0.06
CA ALA A 55 1.54 7.74 -0.03
C ALA A 55 3.04 7.78 -0.40
N ALA A 56 3.84 6.85 0.12
CA ALA A 56 5.26 6.73 -0.23
C ALA A 56 5.47 6.37 -1.71
N ARG A 57 4.62 5.52 -2.30
CA ARG A 57 4.70 5.16 -3.73
C ARG A 57 4.40 6.34 -4.64
N GLU A 58 3.38 7.14 -4.34
CA GLU A 58 3.08 8.36 -5.10
C GLU A 58 4.26 9.35 -5.06
N LEU A 59 4.88 9.51 -3.89
CA LEU A 59 6.02 10.40 -3.72
C LEU A 59 7.26 9.88 -4.45
N GLU A 60 7.50 8.57 -4.49
CA GLU A 60 8.56 7.93 -5.28
C GLU A 60 8.36 8.15 -6.79
N VAL A 61 7.12 8.02 -7.29
CA VAL A 61 6.79 8.27 -8.70
C VAL A 61 7.10 9.72 -9.08
N VAL A 62 6.69 10.67 -8.24
CA VAL A 62 6.96 12.10 -8.43
C VAL A 62 8.46 12.39 -8.36
N LEU A 63 9.15 11.86 -7.35
CA LEU A 63 10.59 12.08 -7.20
C LEU A 63 11.38 11.48 -8.36
N ARG A 64 10.97 10.32 -8.88
CA ARG A 64 11.58 9.70 -10.05
C ARG A 64 11.39 10.53 -11.31
N ALA A 65 10.22 11.14 -11.50
CA ALA A 65 9.97 12.06 -12.61
C ALA A 65 10.80 13.35 -12.51
N ILE A 66 11.03 13.87 -11.30
CA ILE A 66 11.82 15.10 -11.08
C ILE A 66 13.33 14.84 -11.17
N VAL A 67 13.82 13.77 -10.54
CA VAL A 67 15.26 13.47 -10.44
C VAL A 67 15.77 12.78 -11.71
N HIS A 68 14.90 12.07 -12.43
CA HIS A 68 15.22 11.40 -13.68
C HIS A 68 14.16 11.78 -14.73
N PRO A 69 14.27 12.94 -15.42
CA PRO A 69 13.34 13.37 -16.48
C PRO A 69 13.34 12.46 -17.72
N CYS A 70 13.94 11.29 -17.58
CA CYS A 70 14.36 10.35 -18.58
C CYS A 70 14.14 8.92 -18.06
N ALA A 71 12.97 8.70 -17.49
CA ALA A 71 12.47 7.34 -17.33
C ALA A 71 11.92 6.87 -18.69
N VAL A 72 12.15 5.61 -19.04
CA VAL A 72 11.59 5.06 -20.28
C VAL A 72 10.06 5.09 -20.20
N GLY A 73 9.42 5.54 -21.28
CA GLY A 73 7.97 5.69 -21.37
C GLY A 73 7.41 7.03 -20.88
N THR A 74 8.25 7.93 -20.31
CA THR A 74 7.78 9.27 -19.93
C THR A 74 7.85 10.25 -21.09
N THR A 75 6.92 11.21 -21.10
CA THR A 75 6.96 12.33 -22.03
C THR A 75 7.97 13.37 -21.56
N ALA A 76 8.88 13.77 -22.44
CA ALA A 76 9.84 14.84 -22.21
C ALA A 76 9.64 15.96 -23.23
N THR A 77 9.87 17.20 -22.82
CA THR A 77 9.86 18.37 -23.72
C THR A 77 11.29 18.75 -24.01
N ILE A 78 11.63 18.93 -25.28
CA ILE A 78 12.98 19.33 -25.65
C ILE A 78 13.10 20.84 -25.44
N VAL A 79 14.08 21.26 -24.65
CA VAL A 79 14.34 22.67 -24.36
C VAL A 79 15.82 22.98 -24.55
N ASN A 80 16.12 24.24 -24.88
CA ASN A 80 17.50 24.75 -24.88
C ASN A 80 18.50 23.96 -25.76
N LEU A 81 18.05 23.24 -26.80
CA LEU A 81 18.99 22.75 -27.81
C LEU A 81 19.68 23.94 -28.47
N THR A 82 20.95 23.74 -28.79
CA THR A 82 21.79 24.70 -29.52
C THR A 82 22.23 24.08 -30.85
N GLY A 83 22.36 24.90 -31.89
CA GLY A 83 22.78 24.46 -33.23
C GLY A 83 21.66 24.47 -34.27
N HIS A 84 21.95 23.89 -35.44
CA HIS A 84 21.15 24.07 -36.67
C HIS A 84 19.68 23.60 -36.59
N ARG A 85 19.35 22.62 -35.74
CA ARG A 85 17.98 22.08 -35.58
C ARG A 85 17.30 22.50 -34.29
N ALA A 86 17.93 23.39 -33.51
CA ALA A 86 17.38 23.85 -32.24
C ALA A 86 15.99 24.48 -32.40
N ALA A 87 15.82 25.32 -33.41
CA ALA A 87 14.55 26.03 -33.66
C ALA A 87 13.39 25.09 -34.02
N GLU A 88 13.69 23.95 -34.64
CA GLU A 88 12.68 22.96 -35.06
C GLU A 88 12.31 22.00 -33.93
N LEU A 89 13.28 21.69 -33.06
CA LEU A 89 13.15 20.66 -32.03
C LEU A 89 12.76 21.22 -30.66
N ASN A 90 13.16 22.45 -30.33
CA ASN A 90 12.80 23.07 -29.05
C ASN A 90 11.28 23.29 -28.97
N GLY A 91 10.69 22.92 -27.85
CA GLY A 91 9.24 22.93 -27.62
C GLY A 91 8.51 21.66 -28.10
N GLN A 92 9.18 20.77 -28.85
CA GLN A 92 8.59 19.48 -29.20
C GLN A 92 8.55 18.55 -27.99
N ARG A 93 7.46 17.78 -27.89
CA ARG A 93 7.27 16.74 -26.89
C ARG A 93 7.40 15.37 -27.53
N GLY A 94 8.14 14.48 -26.90
CA GLY A 94 8.28 13.10 -27.34
C GLY A 94 8.36 12.15 -26.16
N VAL A 95 8.34 10.85 -26.46
CA VAL A 95 8.40 9.79 -25.44
C VAL A 95 9.84 9.28 -25.35
N VAL A 96 10.35 9.14 -24.12
CA VAL A 96 11.68 8.60 -23.87
C VAL A 96 11.67 7.10 -24.15
N GLY A 97 12.40 6.65 -25.17
CA GLY A 97 12.50 5.24 -25.56
C GLY A 97 13.62 4.49 -24.84
N SER A 98 14.74 5.15 -24.57
CA SER A 98 15.88 4.57 -23.85
C SER A 98 16.76 5.66 -23.25
N THR A 99 17.47 5.33 -22.18
CA THR A 99 18.34 6.29 -21.48
C THR A 99 19.69 5.70 -21.14
N ASP A 100 20.71 6.53 -21.33
CA ASP A 100 22.09 6.26 -21.02
C ASP A 100 22.47 7.14 -19.83
N SER A 101 22.43 6.52 -18.64
CA SER A 101 22.73 7.17 -17.37
C SER A 101 24.22 7.46 -17.19
N GLN A 102 25.11 6.75 -17.91
CA GLN A 102 26.55 6.98 -17.82
C GLN A 102 26.94 8.28 -18.53
N VAL A 103 26.28 8.59 -19.64
CA VAL A 103 26.60 9.77 -20.47
C VAL A 103 25.57 10.89 -20.29
N GLY A 104 24.50 10.64 -19.52
CA GLY A 104 23.43 11.61 -19.27
C GLY A 104 22.64 11.98 -20.52
N ARG A 105 22.37 10.97 -21.37
CA ARG A 105 21.68 11.12 -22.65
C ARG A 105 20.43 10.26 -22.69
N CYS A 106 19.46 10.72 -23.47
CA CYS A 106 18.19 10.04 -23.65
C CYS A 106 17.84 10.01 -25.12
N LEU A 107 17.23 8.91 -25.54
CA LEU A 107 16.65 8.75 -26.85
C LEU A 107 15.16 9.09 -26.75
N ILE A 108 14.73 10.13 -27.45
CA ILE A 108 13.34 10.57 -27.49
C ILE A 108 12.76 10.26 -28.85
N THR A 109 11.64 9.55 -28.87
CA THR A 109 10.82 9.33 -30.05
C THR A 109 9.80 10.46 -30.14
N LEU A 110 9.91 11.27 -31.18
CA LEU A 110 8.97 12.33 -31.50
C LEU A 110 7.69 11.78 -32.15
N PRO A 111 6.60 12.56 -32.20
CA PRO A 111 5.36 12.16 -32.86
C PRO A 111 5.52 11.84 -34.35
N SER A 112 6.57 12.39 -34.97
CA SER A 112 6.94 12.16 -36.37
C SER A 112 7.68 10.83 -36.60
N ASP A 113 7.70 9.92 -35.62
CA ASP A 113 8.50 8.68 -35.58
C ASP A 113 10.02 8.90 -35.71
N VAL A 114 10.48 10.14 -35.53
CA VAL A 114 11.90 10.48 -35.53
C VAL A 114 12.47 10.28 -34.13
N GLN A 115 13.54 9.50 -34.04
CA GLN A 115 14.30 9.34 -32.80
C GLN A 115 15.46 10.33 -32.75
N ILE A 116 15.57 11.05 -31.64
CA ILE A 116 16.64 12.01 -31.38
C ILE A 116 17.36 11.69 -30.08
N LYS A 117 18.67 11.94 -30.07
CA LYS A 117 19.50 11.82 -28.87
C LYS A 117 19.62 13.20 -28.23
N VAL A 118 19.11 13.34 -27.02
CA VAL A 118 19.09 14.60 -26.27
C VAL A 118 19.83 14.40 -24.96
N ARG A 119 20.57 15.42 -24.50
CA ARG A 119 21.17 15.40 -23.16
C ARG A 119 20.12 15.77 -22.14
N LEU A 120 20.23 15.23 -20.92
CA LEU A 120 19.35 15.57 -19.80
C LEU A 120 19.24 17.08 -19.54
N ALA A 121 20.32 17.83 -19.78
CA ALA A 121 20.34 19.30 -19.63
C ALA A 121 19.46 20.06 -20.63
N ASN A 122 18.96 19.37 -21.66
CA ASN A 122 18.17 19.95 -22.75
C ASN A 122 16.73 19.40 -22.75
N LEU A 123 16.24 18.96 -21.58
CA LEU A 123 14.91 18.41 -21.33
C LEU A 123 14.20 19.14 -20.18
#